data_AF-A0A3C2CGW3-F1
#
_entry.id   AF-A0A3C2CGW3-F1
#
_cell.length_a   1.000
_cell.length_b   1.000
_cell.length_c   1.000
_cell.angle_alpha   90.00
_cell.angle_beta   90.00
_cell.angle_gamma   90.00
#
_symmetry.space_group_name_H-M   'P 1'
#
loop_
_entity.id
_entity.type
_entity.pdbx_description
1 polymer ?
#
loop_
_entity_poly.entity_id
_entity_poly.type
_entity_poly.pdbx_seq_one_letter_code
_entity_poly.pdbx_strand_id
1 'polypeptide(L)'
;MASLLMRDVLKLKIRLILSFLALVFLISLTSCGSRHEELDNITQSIEKCPGEVVPTPLIINCYYHSEGNSDTAFAVIKSTKATHKPILFLHGGPGGRSIFDRHIWLTPQSELLNSHDLILVDQKGSGESKPSLDCWEVDGGLTAESISDCKTRLSSEGINFSSYRISEIAEDIVDLRIALGINKWNLYGVSFGSRIALELVAIDQAAVNSVVLDSPLPSHVAAYDSLPYESELAINFAINNCQKIKECDTIVLDQEIPDCSNEQKPISECLGELLIDL
;
A
#
# COMPACT_ATOMS: atom_id res chain seq x y z
N MET A 1 52.36 45.98 23.59
CA MET A 1 51.52 44.81 23.97
C MET A 1 50.24 44.69 23.12
N ALA A 2 49.53 45.79 22.81
CA ALA A 2 48.30 45.76 22.01
C ALA A 2 48.45 45.30 20.53
N SER A 3 49.60 45.54 19.88
CA SER A 3 49.80 45.20 18.45
C SER A 3 50.05 43.71 18.17
N LEU A 4 50.54 42.95 19.16
CA LEU A 4 50.72 41.49 19.02
C LEU A 4 49.39 40.76 19.14
N LEU A 5 48.59 41.11 20.15
CA LEU A 5 47.24 40.57 20.36
C LEU A 5 46.34 40.75 19.13
N MET A 6 46.39 41.92 18.49
CA MET A 6 45.58 42.20 17.30
C MET A 6 46.00 41.38 16.07
N ARG A 7 47.30 41.06 15.95
CA ARG A 7 47.84 40.18 14.90
C ARG A 7 47.43 38.72 15.10
N ASP A 8 47.41 38.25 16.34
CA ASP A 8 47.04 36.86 16.65
C ASP A 8 45.53 36.62 16.49
N VAL A 9 44.70 37.60 16.88
CA VAL A 9 43.25 37.56 16.64
C VAL A 9 42.93 37.56 15.13
N LEU A 10 43.67 38.33 14.34
CA LEU A 10 43.48 38.37 12.88
C LEU A 10 43.88 37.03 12.24
N LYS A 11 44.99 36.42 12.67
CA LYS A 11 45.40 35.08 12.20
C LYS A 11 44.40 33.99 12.57
N LEU A 12 43.81 34.07 13.77
CA LEU A 12 42.81 33.10 14.23
C LEU A 12 41.51 33.22 13.41
N LYS A 13 41.05 34.45 13.13
CA LYS A 13 39.87 34.70 12.27
C LYS A 13 40.09 34.19 10.84
N ILE A 14 41.26 34.44 10.25
CA ILE A 14 41.58 33.97 8.90
C ILE A 14 41.60 32.43 8.85
N ARG A 15 42.17 31.77 9.86
CA ARG A 15 42.16 30.29 9.95
C ARG A 15 40.74 29.74 10.06
N LEU A 16 39.89 30.33 10.91
CA LEU A 16 38.49 29.91 11.06
C LEU A 16 37.69 30.07 9.76
N ILE A 17 37.87 31.18 9.05
CA ILE A 17 37.19 31.45 7.77
C ILE A 17 37.65 30.46 6.68
N LEU A 18 38.95 30.19 6.60
CA LEU A 18 39.50 29.22 5.64
C LEU A 18 39.04 27.79 5.95
N SER A 19 38.96 27.40 7.23
CA SER A 19 38.42 26.11 7.64
C SER A 19 36.92 25.96 7.33
N PHE A 20 36.15 27.04 7.53
CA PHE A 20 34.72 27.04 7.20
C PHE A 20 34.48 26.96 5.69
N LEU A 21 35.24 27.71 4.88
CA LEU A 21 35.18 27.65 3.41
C LEU A 21 35.58 26.26 2.88
N ALA A 22 36.61 25.62 3.46
CA ALA A 22 36.99 24.26 3.10
C ALA A 22 35.89 23.24 3.43
N LEU A 23 35.23 23.38 4.57
CA LEU A 23 34.10 22.51 4.97
C LEU A 23 32.90 22.70 4.04
N VAL A 24 32.54 23.94 3.69
CA VAL A 24 31.47 24.22 2.73
C VAL A 24 31.80 23.64 1.35
N PHE A 25 33.05 23.78 0.89
CA PHE A 25 33.49 23.23 -0.40
C PHE A 25 33.42 21.69 -0.44
N LEU A 26 33.80 21.02 0.66
CA LEU A 26 33.67 19.58 0.84
C LEU A 26 32.20 19.12 0.81
N ILE A 27 31.27 19.87 1.41
CA ILE A 27 29.84 19.55 1.40
C ILE A 27 29.22 19.77 0.00
N SER A 28 29.68 20.76 -0.76
CA SER A 28 29.19 20.99 -2.12
C SER A 28 29.71 19.96 -3.14
N LEU A 29 30.82 19.27 -2.86
CA LEU A 29 31.33 18.18 -3.73
C LEU A 29 30.61 16.84 -3.49
N THR A 30 29.87 16.69 -2.39
CA THR A 30 29.07 15.47 -2.13
C THR A 30 27.60 15.58 -2.58
N SER A 31 27.16 16.73 -3.09
CA SER A 31 25.74 16.97 -3.45
C SER A 31 25.40 16.70 -4.93
N CYS A 32 26.34 16.20 -5.74
CA CYS A 32 26.10 15.82 -7.13
C CYS A 32 26.70 14.43 -7.40
N GLY A 33 26.06 13.40 -6.88
CA GLY A 33 26.41 11.99 -7.12
C GLY A 33 25.17 11.11 -7.02
N SER A 34 24.72 10.62 -8.17
CA SER A 34 24.00 9.34 -8.36
C SER A 34 22.94 8.92 -7.34
N ARG A 35 21.69 9.31 -7.59
CA ARG A 35 20.47 8.60 -7.12
C ARG A 35 20.36 7.15 -7.67
N HIS A 36 21.42 6.61 -8.26
CA HIS A 36 21.50 5.32 -8.93
C HIS A 36 22.18 4.26 -8.05
N GLU A 37 23.17 4.64 -7.22
CA GLU A 37 23.90 3.70 -6.35
C GLU A 37 23.07 3.20 -5.15
N GLU A 38 22.06 3.94 -4.70
CA GLU A 38 21.24 3.55 -3.53
C GLU A 38 20.31 2.36 -3.83
N LEU A 39 19.91 2.18 -5.10
CA LEU A 39 19.11 1.02 -5.52
C LEU A 39 19.95 -0.25 -5.70
N ASP A 40 21.27 -0.13 -5.90
CA ASP A 40 22.14 -1.29 -6.12
C ASP A 40 22.37 -2.10 -4.83
N ASN A 41 22.15 -1.48 -3.65
CA ASN A 41 22.14 -2.19 -2.36
C ASN A 41 20.83 -2.96 -2.10
N ILE A 42 19.77 -2.73 -2.89
CA ILE A 42 18.52 -3.52 -2.88
C ILE A 42 18.74 -4.74 -3.78
N THR A 43 19.68 -5.59 -3.38
CA THR A 43 19.97 -6.82 -4.11
C THR A 43 19.00 -7.92 -3.69
N GLN A 44 17.90 -8.07 -4.43
CA GLN A 44 17.40 -9.38 -4.87
C GLN A 44 16.40 -9.21 -6.04
N SER A 45 16.83 -9.72 -7.19
CA SER A 45 16.15 -9.84 -8.50
C SER A 45 15.45 -8.58 -9.04
N ILE A 46 16.12 -7.91 -9.98
CA ILE A 46 15.43 -7.14 -11.03
C ILE A 46 14.81 -8.18 -11.97
N GLU A 47 13.61 -8.64 -11.68
CA GLU A 47 12.85 -9.40 -12.67
C GLU A 47 12.12 -8.40 -13.56
N LYS A 48 12.18 -8.58 -14.89
CA LYS A 48 11.30 -7.83 -15.78
C LYS A 48 9.87 -8.10 -15.31
N CYS A 49 9.17 -7.06 -14.84
CA CYS A 49 7.78 -7.18 -14.42
C CYS A 49 6.99 -7.95 -15.49
N PRO A 50 6.28 -9.04 -15.15
CA PRO A 50 5.71 -9.93 -16.15
C PRO A 50 4.68 -9.23 -17.06
N GLY A 51 4.84 -9.36 -18.38
CA GLY A 51 3.71 -9.49 -19.33
C GLY A 51 3.04 -8.24 -19.93
N GLU A 52 3.41 -6.99 -19.60
CA GLU A 52 2.66 -5.82 -20.08
C GLU A 52 3.46 -4.86 -20.96
N VAL A 53 2.81 -4.31 -21.99
CA VAL A 53 3.36 -3.20 -22.79
C VAL A 53 3.37 -1.96 -21.90
N VAL A 54 4.56 -1.47 -21.56
CA VAL A 54 4.72 -0.23 -20.80
C VAL A 54 4.52 0.97 -21.75
N PRO A 55 3.52 1.84 -21.52
CA PRO A 55 3.36 3.04 -22.32
C PRO A 55 4.61 3.93 -22.21
N THR A 56 5.11 4.42 -23.34
CA THR A 56 6.17 5.43 -23.35
C THR A 56 5.63 6.75 -22.77
N PRO A 57 6.35 7.46 -21.88
CA PRO A 57 7.75 7.29 -21.45
C PRO A 57 7.92 6.80 -19.99
N LEU A 58 7.18 5.76 -19.56
CA LEU A 58 7.33 5.20 -18.20
C LEU A 58 8.41 4.12 -18.13
N ILE A 59 9.09 4.02 -16.98
CA ILE A 59 10.03 2.93 -16.67
C ILE A 59 9.46 2.17 -15.47
N ILE A 60 9.36 0.85 -15.57
CA ILE A 60 8.83 0.00 -14.50
C ILE A 60 9.86 -1.05 -14.14
N ASN A 61 10.17 -1.13 -12.85
CA ASN A 61 11.05 -2.15 -12.29
C ASN A 61 10.37 -2.82 -11.10
N CYS A 62 10.55 -4.12 -10.95
CA CYS A 62 10.03 -4.94 -9.86
C CYS A 62 11.18 -5.49 -9.03
N TYR A 63 10.97 -5.56 -7.71
CA TYR A 63 12.01 -5.84 -6.72
C TYR A 63 11.43 -6.61 -5.54
N TYR A 64 12.34 -7.23 -4.77
CA TYR A 64 12.06 -7.72 -3.43
C TYR A 64 12.93 -6.99 -2.41
N HIS A 65 12.33 -6.69 -1.26
CA HIS A 65 13.06 -6.27 -0.07
C HIS A 65 12.93 -7.36 1.00
N SER A 66 14.04 -8.02 1.29
CA SER A 66 14.10 -9.09 2.29
C SER A 66 14.46 -8.55 3.66
N GLU A 67 13.67 -8.89 4.68
CA GLU A 67 13.94 -8.62 6.09
C GLU A 67 13.61 -9.89 6.90
N GLY A 68 14.61 -10.43 7.61
CA GLY A 68 14.49 -11.71 8.29
C GLY A 68 14.07 -12.86 7.36
N ASN A 69 12.88 -13.43 7.61
CA ASN A 69 12.30 -14.53 6.83
C ASN A 69 11.14 -14.06 5.91
N SER A 70 11.04 -12.76 5.66
CA SER A 70 9.97 -12.16 4.86
C SER A 70 10.57 -11.40 3.68
N ASP A 71 9.91 -11.49 2.52
CA ASP A 71 10.21 -10.69 1.34
C ASP A 71 9.01 -9.80 1.03
N THR A 72 9.21 -8.48 1.01
CA THR A 72 8.23 -7.52 0.52
C THR A 72 8.48 -7.26 -0.96
N ALA A 73 7.57 -7.73 -1.81
CA ALA A 73 7.59 -7.46 -3.23
C ALA A 73 7.03 -6.06 -3.53
N PHE A 74 7.69 -5.33 -4.44
CA PHE A 74 7.20 -4.04 -4.89
C PHE A 74 7.61 -3.72 -6.32
N ALA A 75 6.87 -2.81 -6.96
CA ALA A 75 7.20 -2.22 -8.24
C ALA A 75 7.34 -0.70 -8.10
N VAL A 76 8.29 -0.12 -8.84
CA VAL A 76 8.45 1.33 -8.96
C VAL A 76 8.14 1.72 -10.39
N ILE A 77 7.06 2.49 -10.58
CA ILE A 77 6.74 3.15 -11.85
C ILE A 77 7.38 4.54 -11.81
N LYS A 78 8.51 4.67 -12.50
CA LYS A 78 9.26 5.91 -12.64
C LYS A 78 8.65 6.78 -13.72
N SER A 79 8.44 8.06 -13.39
CA SER A 79 8.03 9.08 -14.35
C SER A 79 9.17 10.05 -14.65
N THR A 80 9.40 10.32 -15.93
CA THR A 80 10.34 11.38 -16.37
C THR A 80 9.89 12.79 -15.96
N LYS A 81 8.63 12.95 -15.55
CA LYS A 81 8.04 14.22 -15.07
C LYS A 81 7.99 14.31 -13.54
N ALA A 82 8.48 13.31 -12.82
CA ALA A 82 8.39 13.30 -11.36
C ALA A 82 9.23 14.43 -10.73
N THR A 83 8.55 15.38 -10.08
CA THR A 83 9.17 16.49 -9.33
C THR A 83 8.77 16.50 -7.86
N HIS A 84 7.76 15.71 -7.48
CA HIS A 84 7.25 15.62 -6.11
C HIS A 84 7.71 14.32 -5.43
N LYS A 85 7.37 14.19 -4.14
CA LYS A 85 7.64 12.98 -3.35
C LYS A 85 6.95 11.77 -3.97
N PRO A 86 7.49 10.54 -3.89
CA PRO A 86 6.81 9.38 -4.45
C PRO A 86 5.48 9.11 -3.72
N ILE A 87 4.56 8.45 -4.41
CA ILE A 87 3.32 7.95 -3.81
C ILE A 87 3.48 6.46 -3.56
N LEU A 88 3.28 6.02 -2.32
CA LEU A 88 3.06 4.62 -1.99
C LEU A 88 1.57 4.32 -2.15
N PHE A 89 1.26 3.38 -3.04
CA PHE A 89 -0.09 2.85 -3.19
C PHE A 89 -0.27 1.61 -2.30
N LEU A 90 -1.34 1.62 -1.50
CA LEU A 90 -1.72 0.52 -0.61
C LEU A 90 -3.05 -0.05 -1.10
N HIS A 91 -2.98 -1.23 -1.72
CA HIS A 91 -4.16 -1.93 -2.25
C HIS A 91 -5.15 -2.34 -1.16
N GLY A 92 -6.40 -2.47 -1.57
CA GLY A 92 -7.48 -3.03 -0.76
C GLY A 92 -7.51 -4.56 -0.76
N GLY A 93 -8.70 -5.09 -0.49
CA GLY A 93 -8.96 -6.51 -0.33
C GLY A 93 -9.43 -6.80 1.11
N PRO A 94 -8.58 -7.31 2.02
CA PRO A 94 -7.14 -7.60 1.90
C PRO A 94 -6.79 -8.65 0.83
N GLY A 95 -5.51 -8.82 0.51
CA GLY A 95 -5.06 -9.84 -0.45
C GLY A 95 -4.85 -9.37 -1.90
N GLY A 96 -4.96 -8.06 -2.16
CA GLY A 96 -4.67 -7.49 -3.49
C GLY A 96 -3.21 -7.69 -3.94
N ARG A 97 -2.95 -7.44 -5.23
CA ARG A 97 -1.66 -7.76 -5.88
C ARG A 97 -1.24 -6.58 -6.79
N SER A 98 -0.86 -5.46 -6.18
CA SER A 98 -0.58 -4.20 -6.88
C SER A 98 0.43 -4.35 -8.01
N ILE A 99 1.42 -5.23 -7.86
CA ILE A 99 2.44 -5.44 -8.91
C ILE A 99 1.82 -6.08 -10.15
N PHE A 100 0.97 -7.09 -9.94
CA PHE A 100 0.24 -7.76 -11.02
C PHE A 100 -0.78 -6.80 -11.66
N ASP A 101 -1.53 -6.06 -10.86
CA ASP A 101 -2.61 -5.16 -11.30
C ASP A 101 -2.13 -3.77 -11.77
N ARG A 102 -0.83 -3.62 -12.03
CA ARG A 102 -0.23 -2.31 -12.34
C ARG A 102 -0.76 -1.67 -13.62
N HIS A 103 -1.34 -2.43 -14.56
CA HIS A 103 -1.96 -1.90 -15.78
C HIS A 103 -3.02 -0.82 -15.49
N ILE A 104 -3.67 -0.87 -14.31
CA ILE A 104 -4.64 0.13 -13.85
C ILE A 104 -4.03 1.55 -13.84
N TRP A 105 -2.72 1.67 -13.63
CA TRP A 105 -2.00 2.95 -13.63
C TRP A 105 -1.47 3.36 -15.00
N LEU A 106 -1.44 2.43 -15.95
CA LEU A 106 -0.77 2.59 -17.24
C LEU A 106 -1.75 2.87 -18.38
N THR A 107 -2.95 2.28 -18.36
CA THR A 107 -3.90 2.37 -19.47
C THR A 107 -5.34 2.62 -19.00
N PRO A 108 -5.86 3.87 -19.11
CA PRO A 108 -5.13 5.09 -19.45
C PRO A 108 -4.09 5.44 -18.38
N GLN A 109 -3.03 6.16 -18.77
CA GLN A 109 -1.99 6.56 -17.82
C GLN A 109 -2.60 7.44 -16.71
N SER A 110 -2.35 7.06 -15.46
CA SER A 110 -2.78 7.84 -14.29
C SER A 110 -2.14 9.23 -14.31
N GLU A 111 -2.95 10.25 -14.01
CA GLU A 111 -2.47 11.63 -13.91
C GLU A 111 -1.46 11.85 -12.77
N LEU A 112 -1.44 10.97 -11.76
CA LEU A 112 -0.46 11.01 -10.68
C LEU A 112 0.98 10.91 -11.22
N LEU A 113 1.17 10.10 -12.26
CA LEU A 113 2.45 9.94 -12.95
C LEU A 113 2.88 11.18 -13.74
N ASN A 114 2.07 12.24 -13.83
CA ASN A 114 2.53 13.52 -14.40
C ASN A 114 3.43 14.31 -13.44
N SER A 115 3.55 13.90 -12.17
CA SER A 115 4.28 14.67 -11.17
C SER A 115 4.93 13.84 -10.06
N HIS A 116 4.61 12.55 -9.95
CA HIS A 116 5.10 11.64 -8.91
C HIS A 116 5.61 10.33 -9.54
N ASP A 117 6.59 9.70 -8.89
CA ASP A 117 6.82 8.27 -9.05
C ASP A 117 5.74 7.50 -8.26
N LEU A 118 5.31 6.33 -8.74
CA LEU A 118 4.43 5.43 -7.98
C LEU A 118 5.21 4.22 -7.47
N ILE A 119 5.00 3.87 -6.21
CA ILE A 119 5.49 2.65 -5.58
C ILE A 119 4.28 1.78 -5.31
N LEU A 120 4.23 0.62 -5.95
CA LEU A 120 3.20 -0.39 -5.80
C LEU A 120 3.78 -1.49 -4.92
N VAL A 121 3.18 -1.75 -3.77
CA VAL A 121 3.63 -2.82 -2.87
C VAL A 121 2.60 -3.93 -2.86
N ASP A 122 3.05 -5.17 -2.85
CA ASP A 122 2.22 -6.30 -2.48
C ASP A 122 2.39 -6.50 -0.97
N GLN A 123 1.32 -6.30 -0.20
CA GLN A 123 1.39 -6.40 1.26
C GLN A 123 1.71 -7.85 1.66
N LYS A 124 2.41 -8.04 2.79
CA LYS A 124 2.81 -9.36 3.28
C LYS A 124 1.66 -10.36 3.29
N GLY A 125 1.92 -11.55 2.78
CA GLY A 125 0.92 -12.61 2.61
C GLY A 125 0.10 -12.53 1.32
N SER A 126 0.33 -11.54 0.47
CA SER A 126 -0.41 -11.35 -0.79
C SER A 126 0.52 -11.05 -1.97
N GLY A 127 -0.01 -11.26 -3.18
CA GLY A 127 0.73 -11.03 -4.42
C GLY A 127 2.01 -11.84 -4.49
N GLU A 128 3.09 -11.18 -4.87
CA GLU A 128 4.41 -11.81 -4.99
C GLU A 128 5.19 -11.82 -3.64
N SER A 129 4.69 -11.14 -2.59
CA SER A 129 5.36 -11.09 -1.28
C SER A 129 5.38 -12.44 -0.57
N LYS A 130 6.47 -12.70 0.18
CA LYS A 130 6.71 -13.97 0.88
C LYS A 130 6.84 -13.78 2.39
N PRO A 131 6.39 -14.74 3.21
CA PRO A 131 5.64 -15.93 2.81
C PRO A 131 4.24 -15.58 2.29
N SER A 132 3.73 -16.37 1.35
CA SER A 132 2.39 -16.20 0.80
C SER A 132 1.34 -16.84 1.72
N LEU A 133 0.16 -16.23 1.84
CA LEU A 133 -1.02 -16.81 2.49
C LEU A 133 -2.03 -17.37 1.49
N ASP A 134 -1.62 -17.58 0.24
CA ASP A 134 -2.50 -18.13 -0.79
C ASP A 134 -3.03 -19.53 -0.39
N CYS A 135 -4.34 -19.71 -0.55
CA CYS A 135 -5.09 -20.88 -0.12
C CYS A 135 -5.75 -21.56 -1.32
N TRP A 136 -4.96 -22.14 -2.22
CA TRP A 136 -5.46 -22.86 -3.40
C TRP A 136 -6.42 -24.01 -3.05
N GLU A 137 -6.44 -24.48 -1.81
CA GLU A 137 -7.46 -25.39 -1.30
C GLU A 137 -8.90 -24.88 -1.47
N VAL A 138 -9.11 -23.55 -1.49
CA VAL A 138 -10.45 -22.94 -1.63
C VAL A 138 -10.85 -22.70 -3.08
N ASP A 139 -9.98 -22.98 -4.06
CA ASP A 139 -10.27 -22.77 -5.49
C ASP A 139 -11.44 -23.62 -5.98
N GLY A 140 -11.66 -24.78 -5.35
CA GLY A 140 -12.80 -25.67 -5.61
C GLY A 140 -14.11 -25.24 -4.93
N GLY A 141 -14.07 -24.21 -4.08
CA GLY A 141 -15.19 -23.73 -3.28
C GLY A 141 -14.78 -23.43 -1.84
N LEU A 142 -15.42 -22.42 -1.25
CA LEU A 142 -15.18 -22.03 0.13
C LEU A 142 -16.00 -22.94 1.07
N THR A 143 -15.32 -23.87 1.74
CA THR A 143 -15.92 -24.79 2.72
C THR A 143 -15.13 -24.79 4.02
N ALA A 144 -15.75 -25.18 5.13
CA ALA A 144 -15.05 -25.35 6.40
C ALA A 144 -13.83 -26.28 6.30
N GLU A 145 -13.91 -27.34 5.49
CA GLU A 145 -12.81 -28.29 5.23
C GLU A 145 -11.66 -27.61 4.48
N SER A 146 -11.93 -26.94 3.35
CA SER A 146 -10.90 -26.26 2.57
C SER A 146 -10.19 -25.14 3.35
N ILE A 147 -10.92 -24.41 4.20
CA ILE A 147 -10.34 -23.40 5.10
C ILE A 147 -9.45 -24.06 6.15
N SER A 148 -9.91 -25.16 6.76
CA SER A 148 -9.15 -25.92 7.75
C SER A 148 -7.87 -26.52 7.16
N ASP A 149 -7.93 -27.03 5.94
CA ASP A 149 -6.80 -27.61 5.22
C ASP A 149 -5.76 -26.54 4.90
N CYS A 150 -6.16 -25.38 4.35
CA CYS A 150 -5.24 -24.28 4.14
C CYS A 150 -4.57 -23.83 5.44
N LYS A 151 -5.35 -23.61 6.51
CA LYS A 151 -4.80 -23.22 7.82
C LYS A 151 -3.81 -24.24 8.35
N THR A 152 -4.11 -25.53 8.19
CA THR A 152 -3.24 -26.63 8.63
C THR A 152 -1.94 -26.64 7.83
N ARG A 153 -2.02 -26.52 6.50
CA ARG A 153 -0.83 -26.42 5.64
C ARG A 153 0.03 -25.24 6.04
N LEU A 154 -0.52 -24.02 6.07
CA LEU A 154 0.23 -22.81 6.43
C LEU A 154 0.87 -22.95 7.83
N SER A 155 0.16 -23.50 8.81
CA SER A 155 0.72 -23.78 10.14
C SER A 155 1.90 -24.75 10.09
N SER A 156 1.80 -25.81 9.28
CA SER A 156 2.85 -26.82 9.10
C SER A 156 4.09 -26.28 8.37
N GLU A 157 3.91 -25.27 7.51
CA GLU A 157 4.96 -24.50 6.85
C GLU A 157 5.65 -23.50 7.80
N GLY A 158 5.17 -23.39 9.05
CA GLY A 158 5.74 -22.51 10.06
C GLY A 158 5.23 -21.07 10.00
N ILE A 159 4.12 -20.83 9.29
CA ILE A 159 3.50 -19.50 9.21
C ILE A 159 3.03 -19.07 10.60
N ASN A 160 3.60 -17.97 11.09
CA ASN A 160 3.11 -17.31 12.28
C ASN A 160 2.04 -16.28 11.90
N PHE A 161 0.77 -16.63 12.05
CA PHE A 161 -0.36 -15.73 11.74
C PHE A 161 -0.33 -14.40 12.50
N SER A 162 0.37 -14.31 13.65
CA SER A 162 0.49 -13.03 14.35
C SER A 162 1.31 -11.99 13.57
N SER A 163 2.19 -12.42 12.67
CA SER A 163 3.04 -11.56 11.83
C SER A 163 2.33 -10.91 10.63
N TYR A 164 1.02 -11.18 10.46
CA TYR A 164 0.17 -10.61 9.40
C TYR A 164 -0.85 -9.62 9.96
N ARG A 165 -0.61 -9.14 11.19
CA ARG A 165 -1.38 -8.04 11.76
C ARG A 165 -1.03 -6.75 11.04
N ILE A 166 -1.95 -5.78 11.05
CA ILE A 166 -1.76 -4.49 10.39
C ILE A 166 -0.50 -3.76 10.90
N SER A 167 -0.19 -3.85 12.19
CA SER A 167 1.02 -3.27 12.76
C SER A 167 2.29 -3.85 12.14
N GLU A 168 2.36 -5.17 11.99
CA GLU A 168 3.52 -5.88 11.42
C GLU A 168 3.67 -5.56 9.93
N ILE A 169 2.55 -5.55 9.19
CA ILE A 169 2.54 -5.16 7.76
C ILE A 169 3.01 -3.70 7.60
N ALA A 170 2.58 -2.80 8.49
CA ALA A 170 3.00 -1.41 8.46
C ALA A 170 4.49 -1.26 8.78
N GLU A 171 5.02 -2.02 9.75
CA GLU A 171 6.45 -2.08 10.07
C GLU A 171 7.28 -2.54 8.86
N ASP A 172 6.87 -3.61 8.17
CA ASP A 172 7.55 -4.08 6.94
C ASP A 172 7.60 -2.98 5.86
N ILE A 173 6.55 -2.15 5.76
CA ILE A 173 6.49 -1.02 4.83
C ILE A 173 7.41 0.14 5.28
N VAL A 174 7.55 0.39 6.58
CA VAL A 174 8.50 1.37 7.13
C VAL A 174 9.93 0.93 6.81
N ASP A 175 10.24 -0.34 7.00
CA ASP A 175 11.56 -0.90 6.67
C ASP A 175 11.86 -0.77 5.19
N LEU A 176 10.90 -1.10 4.32
CA LEU A 176 10.99 -0.86 2.88
C LEU A 176 11.26 0.62 2.55
N ARG A 177 10.58 1.57 3.22
CA ARG A 177 10.81 3.01 3.03
C ARG A 177 12.26 3.39 3.33
N ILE A 178 12.77 2.90 4.47
CA ILE A 178 14.11 3.18 4.96
C ILE A 178 15.15 2.60 3.99
N ALA A 179 14.96 1.35 3.56
CA ALA A 179 15.81 0.68 2.60
C ALA A 179 15.86 1.40 1.23
N LEU A 180 14.74 2.00 0.81
CA LEU A 180 14.67 2.81 -0.41
C LEU A 180 15.25 4.23 -0.27
N GLY A 181 15.75 4.63 0.91
CA GLY A 181 16.26 5.98 1.15
C GLY A 181 15.18 7.07 1.09
N ILE A 182 13.90 6.71 1.22
CA ILE A 182 12.78 7.64 1.07
C ILE A 182 12.56 8.40 2.37
N ASN A 183 13.02 9.65 2.39
CA ASN A 183 12.83 10.54 3.54
C ASN A 183 11.38 10.95 3.77
N LYS A 184 10.63 11.17 2.68
CA LYS A 184 9.21 11.50 2.73
C LYS A 184 8.47 10.96 1.52
N TRP A 185 7.23 10.53 1.73
CA TRP A 185 6.33 10.03 0.68
C TRP A 185 4.88 10.40 0.95
N ASN A 186 4.04 10.26 -0.08
CA ASN A 186 2.60 10.38 0.03
C ASN A 186 1.98 8.99 0.12
N LEU A 187 0.95 8.82 0.94
CA LEU A 187 0.20 7.57 1.05
C LEU A 187 -1.08 7.67 0.23
N TYR A 188 -1.38 6.65 -0.56
CA TYR A 188 -2.69 6.46 -1.18
C TYR A 188 -3.20 5.07 -0.80
N GLY A 189 -4.09 5.01 0.20
CA GLY A 189 -4.71 3.77 0.65
C GLY A 189 -6.15 3.62 0.16
N VAL A 190 -6.45 2.45 -0.41
CA VAL A 190 -7.80 2.09 -0.88
C VAL A 190 -8.35 0.97 -0.01
N SER A 191 -9.59 1.10 0.48
CA SER A 191 -10.28 0.05 1.25
C SER A 191 -9.40 -0.45 2.41
N PHE A 192 -9.08 -1.75 2.51
CA PHE A 192 -8.17 -2.29 3.55
C PHE A 192 -6.83 -1.55 3.63
N GLY A 193 -6.25 -1.13 2.49
CA GLY A 193 -5.01 -0.36 2.45
C GLY A 193 -5.10 1.01 3.13
N SER A 194 -6.31 1.59 3.26
CA SER A 194 -6.51 2.81 4.05
C SER A 194 -6.29 2.57 5.55
N ARG A 195 -6.54 1.35 6.04
CA ARG A 195 -6.28 0.99 7.44
C ARG A 195 -4.79 0.88 7.72
N ILE A 196 -4.02 0.34 6.78
CA ILE A 196 -2.55 0.36 6.82
C ILE A 196 -2.03 1.79 6.71
N ALA A 197 -2.60 2.62 5.84
CA ALA A 197 -2.20 4.02 5.72
C ALA A 197 -2.37 4.79 7.04
N LEU A 198 -3.46 4.53 7.78
CA LEU A 198 -3.67 5.10 9.11
C LEU A 198 -2.63 4.60 10.14
N GLU A 199 -2.25 3.33 10.06
CA GLU A 199 -1.19 2.79 10.91
C GLU A 199 0.17 3.44 10.61
N LEU A 200 0.53 3.60 9.33
CA LEU A 200 1.75 4.32 8.92
C LEU A 200 1.77 5.77 9.38
N VAL A 201 0.61 6.45 9.38
CA VAL A 201 0.50 7.79 9.97
C VAL A 201 0.81 7.77 11.47
N ALA A 202 0.41 6.72 12.18
CA ALA A 202 0.67 6.58 13.61
C ALA A 202 2.13 6.24 13.93
N ILE A 203 2.74 5.31 13.19
CA ILE A 203 4.08 4.77 13.51
C ILE A 203 5.24 5.48 12.79
N ASP A 204 4.98 6.11 11.65
CA ASP A 204 6.01 6.72 10.77
C ASP A 204 5.62 8.15 10.34
N GLN A 205 4.93 8.86 11.22
CA GLN A 205 4.34 10.20 10.97
C GLN A 205 5.33 11.19 10.33
N ALA A 206 6.60 11.18 10.74
CA ALA A 206 7.61 12.12 10.27
C ALA A 206 7.91 11.96 8.77
N ALA A 207 7.77 10.75 8.23
CA ALA A 207 8.00 10.45 6.82
C ALA A 207 6.75 10.65 5.94
N VAL A 208 5.56 10.76 6.54
CA VAL A 208 4.32 11.01 5.79
C VAL A 208 4.24 12.48 5.38
N ASN A 209 4.13 12.75 4.07
CA ASN A 209 3.97 14.09 3.51
C ASN A 209 2.50 14.47 3.30
N SER A 210 1.72 13.56 2.71
CA SER A 210 0.26 13.68 2.57
C SER A 210 -0.37 12.30 2.51
N VAL A 211 -1.68 12.23 2.76
CA VAL A 211 -2.44 10.98 2.76
C VAL A 211 -3.75 11.16 2.02
N VAL A 212 -4.06 10.20 1.15
CA VAL A 212 -5.38 10.01 0.55
C VAL A 212 -5.92 8.67 1.04
N LEU A 213 -7.13 8.70 1.59
CA LEU A 213 -7.88 7.51 1.99
C LEU A 213 -9.12 7.41 1.11
N ASP A 214 -9.15 6.41 0.25
CA ASP A 214 -10.27 6.14 -0.65
C ASP A 214 -11.04 4.94 -0.13
N SER A 215 -12.33 5.13 0.14
CA SER A 215 -13.17 4.18 0.87
C SER A 215 -12.54 3.77 2.21
N PRO A 216 -12.38 4.72 3.15
CA PRO A 216 -11.59 4.54 4.36
C PRO A 216 -12.15 3.45 5.29
N LEU A 217 -11.24 2.72 5.94
CA LEU A 217 -11.51 1.66 6.91
C LEU A 217 -10.89 2.01 8.28
N PRO A 218 -11.55 2.85 9.09
CA PRO A 218 -11.02 3.24 10.40
C PRO A 218 -10.89 2.05 11.36
N SER A 219 -9.86 2.05 12.21
CA SER A 219 -9.54 0.91 13.08
C SER A 219 -10.61 0.58 14.13
N HIS A 220 -11.44 1.55 14.50
CA HIS A 220 -12.51 1.39 15.49
C HIS A 220 -13.82 0.83 14.90
N VAL A 221 -13.89 0.67 13.58
CA VAL A 221 -15.08 0.13 12.90
C VAL A 221 -14.88 -1.36 12.65
N ALA A 222 -15.80 -2.17 13.17
CA ALA A 222 -15.89 -3.60 12.88
C ALA A 222 -16.56 -3.81 11.52
N ALA A 223 -15.91 -3.34 10.45
CA ALA A 223 -16.54 -3.16 9.14
C ALA A 223 -17.12 -4.46 8.56
N TYR A 224 -16.48 -5.60 8.81
CA TYR A 224 -16.96 -6.90 8.34
C TYR A 224 -18.22 -7.35 9.07
N ASP A 225 -18.34 -7.05 10.37
CA ASP A 225 -19.53 -7.34 11.16
C ASP A 225 -20.71 -6.45 10.71
N SER A 226 -20.43 -5.19 10.35
CA SER A 226 -21.45 -4.26 9.85
C SER A 226 -21.81 -4.46 8.37
N LEU A 227 -20.99 -5.20 7.61
CA LEU A 227 -21.09 -5.27 6.15
C LEU A 227 -22.48 -5.74 5.65
N PRO A 228 -23.13 -6.76 6.24
CA PRO A 228 -24.46 -7.19 5.78
C PRO A 228 -25.51 -6.07 5.90
N TYR A 229 -25.53 -5.38 7.04
CA TYR A 229 -26.46 -4.28 7.31
C TYR A 229 -26.21 -3.08 6.40
N GLU A 230 -24.96 -2.65 6.27
CA GLU A 230 -24.60 -1.50 5.41
C GLU A 230 -24.85 -1.80 3.92
N SER A 231 -24.65 -3.05 3.49
CA SER A 231 -24.96 -3.48 2.12
C SER A 231 -26.46 -3.41 1.84
N GLU A 232 -27.29 -3.88 2.77
CA GLU A 232 -28.75 -3.77 2.68
C GLU A 232 -29.19 -2.30 2.60
N LEU A 233 -28.62 -1.42 3.44
CA LEU A 233 -28.90 0.02 3.37
C LEU A 233 -28.56 0.61 2.00
N ALA A 234 -27.40 0.26 1.44
CA ALA A 234 -26.96 0.76 0.13
C ALA A 234 -27.88 0.27 -1.00
N ILE A 235 -28.28 -1.00 -0.99
CA ILE A 235 -29.22 -1.58 -1.96
C ILE A 235 -30.57 -0.87 -1.87
N ASN A 236 -31.12 -0.76 -0.66
CA ASN A 236 -32.40 -0.08 -0.44
C ASN A 236 -32.34 1.39 -0.87
N PHE A 237 -31.22 2.08 -0.62
CA PHE A 237 -31.01 3.44 -1.11
C PHE A 237 -31.02 3.52 -2.65
N ALA A 238 -30.37 2.57 -3.33
CA ALA A 238 -30.36 2.50 -4.79
C ALA A 238 -31.76 2.25 -5.36
N ILE A 239 -32.51 1.29 -4.81
CA ILE A 239 -33.90 0.98 -5.21
C ILE A 239 -34.80 2.20 -5.02
N ASN A 240 -34.74 2.82 -3.84
CA ASN A 240 -35.54 4.01 -3.52
C ASN A 240 -35.26 5.19 -4.46
N ASN A 241 -34.02 5.34 -4.95
CA ASN A 241 -33.70 6.37 -5.94
C ASN A 241 -34.12 5.97 -7.35
N CYS A 242 -34.00 4.69 -7.72
CA CYS A 242 -34.47 4.17 -8.99
C CYS A 242 -35.98 4.46 -9.15
N GLN A 243 -36.81 4.16 -8.15
CA GLN A 243 -38.26 4.38 -8.18
C GLN A 243 -38.68 5.85 -8.41
N LYS A 244 -37.76 6.82 -8.25
CA LYS A 244 -38.00 8.24 -8.51
C LYS A 244 -37.74 8.64 -9.97
N ILE A 245 -37.19 7.74 -10.79
CA ILE A 245 -36.82 7.96 -12.19
C ILE A 245 -37.79 7.19 -13.07
N LYS A 246 -38.28 7.82 -14.15
CA LYS A 246 -39.32 7.25 -15.02
C LYS A 246 -38.91 5.96 -15.72
N GLU A 247 -37.63 5.80 -16.04
CA GLU A 247 -37.11 4.61 -16.73
C GLU A 247 -36.68 3.48 -15.79
N CYS A 248 -36.97 3.56 -14.49
CA CYS A 248 -36.65 2.48 -13.56
C CYS A 248 -37.57 1.28 -13.79
N ASP A 249 -36.99 0.19 -14.27
CA ASP A 249 -37.66 -1.11 -14.39
C ASP A 249 -37.38 -1.95 -13.14
N THR A 250 -38.37 -2.05 -12.25
CA THR A 250 -38.27 -2.82 -11.00
C THR A 250 -38.72 -4.28 -11.15
N ILE A 251 -39.06 -4.75 -12.36
CA ILE A 251 -39.52 -6.13 -12.60
C ILE A 251 -38.47 -7.17 -12.15
N VAL A 252 -37.19 -6.81 -12.11
CA VAL A 252 -36.10 -7.66 -11.59
C VAL A 252 -36.22 -7.90 -10.08
N LEU A 253 -36.87 -7.00 -9.32
CA LEU A 253 -37.08 -7.13 -7.87
C LEU A 253 -38.29 -7.99 -7.51
N ASP A 254 -39.21 -8.22 -8.46
CA ASP A 254 -40.40 -9.06 -8.28
C ASP A 254 -40.12 -10.55 -8.56
N GLN A 255 -38.89 -10.91 -8.96
CA GLN A 255 -38.48 -12.31 -9.05
C GLN A 255 -38.27 -12.84 -7.64
N GLU A 256 -39.23 -13.63 -7.14
CA GLU A 256 -39.18 -14.34 -5.87
C GLU A 256 -37.79 -14.96 -5.66
N ILE A 257 -36.99 -14.33 -4.78
CA ILE A 257 -35.78 -14.95 -4.25
C ILE A 257 -36.27 -16.16 -3.44
N PRO A 258 -35.77 -17.38 -3.69
CA PRO A 258 -36.24 -18.56 -2.99
C PRO A 258 -36.15 -18.39 -1.47
N ASP A 259 -37.31 -18.23 -0.87
CA ASP A 259 -37.68 -18.47 0.53
C ASP A 259 -36.65 -18.04 1.60
N CYS A 260 -36.47 -16.72 1.78
CA CYS A 260 -36.23 -16.22 3.14
C CYS A 260 -37.53 -16.45 3.92
N SER A 261 -37.65 -17.62 4.56
CA SER A 261 -38.87 -18.13 5.23
C SER A 261 -39.49 -17.26 6.34
N ASN A 262 -39.03 -16.04 6.51
CA ASN A 262 -39.73 -14.99 7.24
C ASN A 262 -39.63 -13.67 6.45
N GLU A 263 -40.72 -13.28 5.80
CA GLU A 263 -40.92 -11.98 5.13
C GLU A 263 -40.72 -10.75 6.05
N GLN A 264 -40.37 -10.96 7.32
CA GLN A 264 -40.14 -9.92 8.34
C GLN A 264 -38.66 -9.73 8.70
N LYS A 265 -37.75 -10.55 8.16
CA LYS A 265 -36.31 -10.43 8.46
C LYS A 265 -35.63 -9.47 7.47
N PRO A 266 -34.86 -8.47 7.95
CA PRO A 266 -33.94 -7.70 7.13
C PRO A 266 -33.03 -8.61 6.31
N ILE A 267 -32.65 -8.19 5.10
CA ILE A 267 -31.69 -8.93 4.25
C ILE A 267 -30.39 -9.23 5.00
N SER A 268 -29.99 -8.34 5.91
CA SER A 268 -28.85 -8.53 6.81
C SER A 268 -28.99 -9.73 7.76
N GLU A 269 -30.20 -10.08 8.21
CA GLU A 269 -30.44 -11.29 9.01
C GLU A 269 -30.40 -12.55 8.13
N CYS A 270 -30.94 -12.51 6.91
CA CYS A 270 -30.81 -13.63 5.96
C CYS A 270 -29.34 -13.86 5.55
N LEU A 271 -28.58 -12.80 5.28
CA LEU A 271 -27.14 -12.87 5.01
C LEU A 271 -26.37 -13.39 6.23
N GLY A 272 -26.77 -12.99 7.44
CA GLY A 272 -26.22 -13.52 8.68
C GLY A 272 -26.42 -15.03 8.81
N GLU A 273 -27.62 -15.55 8.53
CA GLU A 273 -27.90 -16.99 8.56
C GLU A 273 -27.12 -17.76 7.48
N LEU A 274 -27.03 -17.23 6.25
CA LEU A 274 -26.24 -17.82 5.17
C LEU A 274 -24.73 -17.87 5.47
N LEU A 275 -24.21 -16.92 6.26
CA LEU A 275 -22.81 -16.88 6.67
C LEU A 275 -22.50 -17.73 7.91
N ILE A 276 -23.51 -18.13 8.69
CA ILE A 276 -23.36 -19.04 9.84
C ILE A 276 -23.25 -20.50 9.39
N ASP A 277 -23.83 -20.83 8.23
CA ASP A 277 -23.80 -22.18 7.65
C ASP A 277 -22.55 -22.47 6.77
N LEU A 278 -21.59 -21.55 6.70
CA LEU A 278 -20.27 -21.70 6.06
C LEU A 278 -19.15 -21.94 7.09
#